data_AF-A0A0V0UPM7-F1
#
_entry.id   AF-A0A0V0UPM7-F1
#
_cell.length_a   1.000
_cell.length_b   1.000
_cell.length_c   1.000
_cell.angle_alpha   90.00
_cell.angle_beta   90.00
_cell.angle_gamma   90.00
#
_symmetry.space_group_name_H-M   'P 1'
#
loop_
_entity.id
_entity.type
_entity.pdbx_description
1 polymer ?
#
loop_
_entity_poly.entity_id
_entity_poly.type
_entity_poly.pdbx_seq_one_letter_code
_entity_poly.pdbx_strand_id
1 'polypeptide(L)'
;MHIRWVFALWFSLPRYSLATSKCYNVGGNAPADWVVVYKVPAQNAGKALIAGARANAWQNIADVTRNNGHAVYKPLEHVIAENNGNKFIANNNIPPDVPKVKTKSNSKGVLMMNPNNVDEASWIVHTIPGFPKALTGYVFPPAEIQKGHLFICLTIKESEID
;
A
#
# COMPACT_ATOMS: atom_id res chain seq x y z
N MET A 1 -7.24 37.50 44.32
CA MET A 1 -7.00 37.61 42.87
C MET A 1 -6.44 36.27 42.39
N HIS A 2 -7.31 35.35 41.94
CA HIS A 2 -6.95 33.96 41.65
C HIS A 2 -6.49 33.80 40.20
N ILE A 3 -5.22 33.44 40.02
CA ILE A 3 -4.62 33.06 38.74
C ILE A 3 -5.01 31.60 38.45
N ARG A 4 -5.92 31.38 37.49
CA ARG A 4 -6.22 30.05 36.95
C ARG A 4 -5.29 29.77 35.77
N TRP A 5 -4.28 28.96 36.02
CA TRP A 5 -3.45 28.35 34.98
C TRP A 5 -4.30 27.34 34.20
N VAL A 6 -4.66 27.67 32.96
CA VAL A 6 -5.24 26.70 32.03
C VAL A 6 -4.08 25.97 31.37
N PHE A 7 -3.71 24.81 31.90
CA PHE A 7 -2.87 23.84 31.21
C PHE A 7 -3.72 23.20 30.10
N ALA A 8 -3.65 23.74 28.89
CA ALA A 8 -4.18 23.08 27.70
C ALA A 8 -3.27 21.90 27.35
N LEU A 9 -3.57 20.72 27.91
CA LEU A 9 -2.90 19.48 27.54
C LEU A 9 -3.41 19.07 26.15
N TRP A 10 -2.70 19.47 25.10
CA TRP A 10 -2.85 18.90 23.77
C TRP A 10 -2.42 17.42 23.83
N PHE A 11 -3.36 16.53 24.10
CA PHE A 11 -3.19 15.11 23.79
C PHE A 11 -3.18 14.96 22.27
N SER A 12 -2.03 15.20 21.65
CA SER A 12 -1.73 14.59 20.36
C SER A 12 -1.59 13.10 20.60
N LEU A 13 -2.71 12.37 20.61
CA LEU A 13 -2.69 10.91 20.51
C LEU A 13 -1.88 10.59 19.26
N PRO A 14 -0.75 9.88 19.36
CA PRO A 14 -0.14 9.28 18.20
C PRO A 14 -1.26 8.47 17.56
N ARG A 15 -1.59 8.74 16.30
CA ARG A 15 -2.43 7.82 15.53
C ARG A 15 -1.67 6.51 15.54
N TYR A 16 -2.06 5.59 16.42
CA TYR A 16 -1.60 4.21 16.35
C TYR A 16 -1.92 3.78 14.91
N SER A 17 -0.88 3.48 14.15
CA SER A 17 -1.02 2.87 12.83
C SER A 17 -1.61 1.49 13.08
N LEU A 18 -2.94 1.43 13.19
CA LEU A 18 -3.67 0.16 13.17
C LEU A 18 -3.25 -0.55 11.89
N ALA A 19 -2.97 -1.84 12.02
CA ALA A 19 -2.48 -2.67 10.94
C ALA A 19 -3.41 -2.56 9.73
N THR A 20 -2.97 -1.95 8.62
CA THR A 20 -3.87 -1.57 7.54
C THR A 20 -3.91 -2.63 6.45
N SER A 21 -5.04 -3.31 6.26
CA SER A 21 -5.29 -4.11 5.05
C SER A 21 -6.10 -3.34 4.01
N LYS A 22 -6.29 -2.03 4.18
CA LYS A 22 -7.03 -1.13 3.27
C LYS A 22 -6.10 -0.36 2.34
N CYS A 23 -6.67 0.28 1.33
CA CYS A 23 -5.97 1.25 0.52
C CYS A 23 -5.85 2.61 1.22
N TYR A 24 -4.84 3.39 0.83
CA TYR A 24 -4.54 4.68 1.45
C TYR A 24 -4.34 5.78 0.42
N ASN A 25 -4.56 7.02 0.85
CA ASN A 25 -4.25 8.20 0.07
C ASN A 25 -2.73 8.35 -0.20
N VAL A 26 -2.37 9.32 -1.04
CA VAL A 26 -0.97 9.54 -1.49
C VAL A 26 0.08 9.56 -0.38
N GLY A 27 -0.27 10.13 0.78
CA GLY A 27 0.64 10.25 1.92
C GLY A 27 0.48 9.16 2.99
N GLY A 28 -0.39 8.16 2.77
CA GLY A 28 -0.62 7.10 3.75
C GLY A 28 -1.36 7.52 5.02
N ASN A 29 -1.95 8.71 5.03
CA ASN A 29 -2.45 9.35 6.26
C ASN A 29 -3.94 9.15 6.49
N ALA A 30 -4.66 8.65 5.47
CA ALA A 30 -6.08 8.32 5.56
C ALA A 30 -6.41 7.15 4.62
N PRO A 31 -7.35 6.28 5.00
CA PRO A 31 -7.83 5.21 4.14
C PRO A 31 -8.53 5.78 2.89
N ALA A 32 -8.57 4.99 1.84
CA ALA A 32 -9.23 5.30 0.58
C ALA A 32 -9.95 4.06 0.05
N ASP A 33 -11.06 4.23 -0.66
CA ASP A 33 -11.78 3.11 -1.28
C ASP A 33 -10.97 2.50 -2.42
N TRP A 34 -10.26 3.35 -3.18
CA TRP A 34 -9.32 2.91 -4.20
C TRP A 34 -8.23 3.94 -4.42
N VAL A 35 -7.09 3.47 -4.93
CA VAL A 35 -5.99 4.29 -5.42
C VAL A 35 -5.37 3.66 -6.66
N VAL A 36 -5.06 4.51 -7.64
CA VAL A 36 -4.23 4.16 -8.79
C VAL A 36 -2.94 4.97 -8.70
N VAL A 37 -1.79 4.31 -8.73
CA VAL A 37 -0.47 4.95 -8.76
C VAL A 37 0.22 4.58 -10.06
N TYR A 38 0.76 5.60 -10.73
CA TYR A 38 1.67 5.44 -11.87
C TYR A 38 3.05 5.98 -11.50
N LYS A 39 4.02 5.08 -11.36
CA LYS A 39 5.45 5.41 -11.27
C LYS A 39 5.95 5.76 -12.67
N VAL A 40 6.63 6.89 -12.79
CA VAL A 40 7.15 7.37 -14.06
C VAL A 40 8.47 6.65 -14.40
N PRO A 41 8.73 6.28 -15.67
CA PRO A 41 10.01 5.73 -16.09
C PRO A 41 11.19 6.64 -15.70
N ALA A 42 12.31 6.03 -15.30
CA ALA A 42 13.54 6.71 -14.87
C ALA A 42 13.36 7.72 -13.70
N GLN A 43 12.22 7.71 -13.01
CA GLN A 43 11.97 8.54 -11.83
C GLN A 43 11.51 7.67 -10.67
N ASN A 44 11.96 7.97 -9.46
CA ASN A 44 11.50 7.25 -8.28
C ASN A 44 10.10 7.67 -7.81
N ALA A 45 9.62 8.84 -8.25
CA ALA A 45 8.30 9.37 -7.94
C ALA A 45 7.29 9.09 -9.06
N GLY A 46 6.06 9.55 -8.86
CA GLY A 46 5.02 9.39 -9.85
C GLY A 46 3.78 10.23 -9.59
N LYS A 47 2.66 9.74 -10.09
CA LYS A 47 1.34 10.33 -9.89
C LYS A 47 0.39 9.32 -9.29
N ALA A 48 -0.60 9.79 -8.55
CA ALA A 48 -1.65 8.96 -8.00
C ALA A 48 -3.03 9.61 -8.15
N LEU A 49 -4.03 8.78 -8.40
CA LEU A 49 -5.45 9.10 -8.44
C LEU A 49 -6.13 8.40 -7.26
N ILE A 50 -6.84 9.15 -6.43
CA ILE A 50 -7.46 8.65 -5.18
C ILE A 50 -8.97 8.79 -5.28
N ALA A 51 -9.71 7.83 -4.73
CA ALA A 51 -11.16 7.92 -4.54
C ALA A 51 -11.61 9.22 -3.83
N GLY A 52 -12.80 9.74 -4.19
CA GLY A 52 -13.44 10.91 -3.56
C GLY A 52 -13.42 12.18 -4.41
N ALA A 53 -13.80 13.33 -3.85
CA ALA A 53 -13.94 14.61 -4.59
C ALA A 53 -12.65 15.10 -5.30
N ARG A 54 -11.48 14.57 -4.91
CA ARG A 54 -10.18 14.81 -5.55
C ARG A 54 -9.81 13.78 -6.62
N ALA A 55 -10.67 12.81 -6.93
CA ALA A 55 -10.51 11.85 -8.03
C ALA A 55 -10.48 12.54 -9.40
N ASN A 56 -10.81 13.83 -9.47
CA ASN A 56 -10.79 14.60 -10.71
C ASN A 56 -9.37 15.01 -11.16
N ALA A 57 -8.33 14.79 -10.35
CA ALA A 57 -6.96 15.16 -10.70
C ALA A 57 -5.89 14.22 -10.14
N TRP A 58 -4.88 13.96 -10.97
CA TRP A 58 -3.67 13.24 -10.58
C TRP A 58 -2.79 14.09 -9.66
N GLN A 59 -2.44 13.53 -8.51
CA GLN A 59 -1.61 14.18 -7.48
C GLN A 59 -0.19 13.63 -7.53
N ASN A 60 0.80 14.44 -7.14
CA ASN A 60 2.17 13.93 -6.94
C ASN A 60 2.19 12.94 -5.78
N ILE A 61 2.90 11.83 -5.96
CA ILE A 61 3.25 10.92 -4.87
C ILE A 61 4.74 11.00 -4.62
N ALA A 62 5.15 10.84 -3.36
CA ALA A 62 6.55 10.79 -2.96
C ALA A 62 7.30 9.62 -3.64
N ASP A 63 8.62 9.56 -3.45
CA ASP A 63 9.47 8.45 -3.92
C ASP A 63 8.84 7.10 -3.52
N VAL A 64 8.37 6.34 -4.53
CA VAL A 64 7.70 5.04 -4.35
C VAL A 64 8.68 3.90 -4.16
N THR A 65 9.99 4.16 -4.26
CA THR A 65 11.05 3.16 -4.10
C THR A 65 11.53 3.05 -2.66
N ARG A 66 11.04 3.91 -1.76
CA ARG A 66 11.42 3.99 -0.34
C ARG A 66 10.23 3.75 0.57
N ASN A 67 10.49 3.27 1.78
CA ASN A 67 9.50 3.22 2.84
C ASN A 67 9.19 4.62 3.40
N ASN A 68 8.34 5.37 2.69
CA ASN A 68 7.88 6.70 3.11
C ASN A 68 6.40 6.69 3.52
N GLY A 69 5.81 5.52 3.78
CA GLY A 69 4.40 5.41 4.14
C GLY A 69 3.41 5.78 3.03
N HIS A 70 3.82 5.88 1.77
CA HIS A 70 2.95 6.29 0.66
C HIS A 70 1.91 5.21 0.27
N ALA A 71 1.01 5.55 -0.66
CA ALA A 71 -0.10 4.70 -1.10
C ALA A 71 0.29 3.29 -1.61
N VAL A 72 1.49 3.09 -2.15
CA VAL A 72 1.99 1.73 -2.55
C VAL A 72 2.48 0.91 -1.35
N TYR A 73 3.06 1.54 -0.33
CA TYR A 73 3.67 0.86 0.81
C TYR A 73 2.61 0.42 1.80
N LYS A 74 1.69 1.33 2.15
CA LYS A 74 0.74 1.14 3.25
C LYS A 74 -0.10 -0.13 3.13
N PRO A 75 -0.71 -0.42 1.97
CA PRO A 75 -1.49 -1.64 1.78
C PRO A 75 -0.64 -2.92 1.75
N LEU A 76 0.69 -2.83 1.75
CA LEU A 76 1.61 -3.96 1.72
C LEU A 76 2.38 -4.14 3.04
N GLU A 77 2.13 -3.28 4.04
CA GLU A 77 3.00 -3.17 5.22
C GLU A 77 3.10 -4.50 6.00
N HIS A 78 2.06 -5.35 5.98
CA HIS A 78 2.09 -6.69 6.60
C HIS A 78 2.35 -7.85 5.64
N VAL A 79 2.62 -7.55 4.37
CA VAL A 79 3.27 -8.50 3.46
C VAL A 79 4.78 -8.45 3.70
N ILE A 80 5.32 -7.23 3.83
CA ILE A 80 6.76 -6.96 3.95
C ILE A 80 7.29 -7.04 5.38
N ALA A 81 6.43 -6.85 6.39
CA ALA A 81 6.73 -7.01 7.80
C ALA A 81 5.74 -7.99 8.45
N GLU A 82 6.17 -8.67 9.51
CA GLU A 82 5.36 -9.68 10.17
C GLU A 82 4.17 -9.07 10.94
N ASN A 83 3.00 -9.67 10.80
CA ASN A 83 1.83 -9.36 11.62
C ASN A 83 0.94 -10.60 11.79
N ASN A 84 0.77 -11.06 13.02
CA ASN A 84 -0.01 -12.25 13.34
C ASN A 84 -1.50 -12.14 12.98
N GLY A 85 -2.02 -10.90 12.99
CA GLY A 85 -3.42 -10.61 12.69
C GLY A 85 -3.74 -10.66 11.21
N ASN A 86 -2.78 -10.41 10.31
CA ASN A 86 -3.04 -10.30 8.88
C ASN A 86 -2.76 -11.59 8.10
N LYS A 87 -3.44 -11.75 6.98
CA LYS A 87 -3.28 -12.84 6.02
C LYS A 87 -3.17 -12.25 4.62
N PHE A 88 -2.37 -12.86 3.76
CA PHE A 88 -2.24 -12.42 2.39
C PHE A 88 -1.99 -13.59 1.43
N ILE A 89 -2.37 -13.38 0.18
CA ILE A 89 -2.02 -14.21 -0.96
C ILE A 89 -1.35 -13.29 -1.98
N ALA A 90 -0.14 -13.64 -2.40
CA ALA A 90 0.57 -12.93 -3.46
C ALA A 90 0.66 -13.81 -4.70
N ASN A 91 0.34 -13.25 -5.86
CA ASN A 91 0.59 -13.87 -7.16
C ASN A 91 1.55 -12.99 -7.97
N ASN A 92 2.47 -13.61 -8.68
CA ASN A 92 3.39 -12.93 -9.59
C ASN A 92 3.96 -13.96 -10.57
N ASN A 93 3.97 -13.64 -11.86
CA ASN A 93 4.61 -14.49 -12.87
C ASN A 93 6.15 -14.41 -12.86
N ILE A 94 6.70 -13.40 -12.17
CA ILE A 94 8.12 -13.24 -11.87
C ILE A 94 8.23 -12.93 -10.37
N PRO A 95 8.00 -13.92 -9.50
CA PRO A 95 8.04 -13.71 -8.05
C PRO A 95 9.48 -13.43 -7.56
N PRO A 96 9.64 -12.70 -6.42
CA PRO A 96 10.95 -12.44 -5.84
C PRO A 96 11.64 -13.75 -5.42
N ASP A 97 12.95 -13.83 -5.69
CA ASP A 97 13.85 -14.92 -5.26
C ASP A 97 13.48 -16.36 -5.69
N VAL A 98 12.45 -16.54 -6.52
CA VAL A 98 12.05 -17.86 -7.04
C VAL A 98 12.34 -17.90 -8.54
N PRO A 99 13.47 -18.51 -8.96
CA PRO A 99 13.84 -18.59 -10.36
C PRO A 99 12.97 -19.62 -11.12
N LYS A 100 12.82 -19.41 -12.43
CA LYS A 100 12.26 -20.39 -13.40
C LYS A 100 10.79 -20.79 -13.19
N VAL A 101 9.94 -19.87 -12.73
CA VAL A 101 8.49 -20.10 -12.68
C VAL A 101 7.91 -20.14 -14.10
N LYS A 102 7.21 -21.23 -14.45
CA LYS A 102 6.43 -21.33 -15.69
C LYS A 102 4.96 -21.08 -15.34
N THR A 103 4.39 -19.98 -15.82
CA THR A 103 2.98 -19.63 -15.62
C THR A 103 2.26 -19.48 -16.97
N LYS A 104 0.93 -19.63 -16.97
CA LYS A 104 0.08 -19.29 -18.13
C LYS A 104 -0.45 -17.85 -18.09
N SER A 105 -0.15 -17.12 -17.01
CA SER A 105 -0.66 -15.78 -16.74
C SER A 105 0.49 -14.83 -16.46
N ASN A 106 0.37 -13.57 -16.93
CA ASN A 106 1.30 -12.49 -16.66
C ASN A 106 0.88 -11.59 -15.48
N SER A 107 -0.20 -11.98 -14.80
CA SER A 107 -0.78 -11.26 -13.66
C SER A 107 0.18 -11.16 -12.48
N LYS A 108 0.06 -10.06 -11.74
CA LYS A 108 0.74 -9.83 -10.46
C LYS A 108 -0.20 -9.05 -9.55
N GLY A 109 -0.25 -9.44 -8.29
CA GLY A 109 -1.17 -8.86 -7.35
C GLY A 109 -1.05 -9.47 -5.97
N VAL A 110 -1.71 -8.80 -5.03
CA VAL A 110 -1.77 -9.20 -3.64
C VAL A 110 -3.21 -9.08 -3.19
N LEU A 111 -3.74 -10.12 -2.56
CA LEU A 111 -4.94 -10.05 -1.77
C LEU A 111 -4.51 -10.03 -0.31
N MET A 112 -4.97 -9.04 0.45
CA MET A 112 -4.61 -8.87 1.85
C MET A 112 -5.87 -8.71 2.68
N MET A 113 -5.91 -9.32 3.87
CA MET A 113 -7.05 -9.24 4.78
C MET A 113 -6.61 -9.30 6.24
N ASN A 114 -7.34 -8.58 7.09
CA ASN A 114 -7.33 -8.75 8.54
C ASN A 114 -8.60 -9.52 8.96
N PRO A 115 -8.56 -10.84 9.17
CA PRO A 115 -9.74 -11.61 9.61
C PRO A 115 -10.31 -11.19 10.98
N ASN A 116 -9.62 -10.34 11.75
CA ASN A 116 -10.08 -9.93 13.08
C ASN A 116 -10.91 -8.65 13.07
N ASN A 117 -11.08 -8.02 11.91
CA ASN A 117 -11.80 -6.75 11.77
C ASN A 117 -12.68 -6.82 10.52
N VAL A 118 -13.81 -6.12 10.55
CA VAL A 118 -14.79 -6.17 9.46
C VAL A 118 -14.37 -5.23 8.33
N ASP A 119 -14.49 -5.73 7.11
CA ASP A 119 -14.21 -5.00 5.86
C ASP A 119 -12.79 -4.40 5.85
N GLU A 120 -11.83 -5.18 6.34
CA GLU A 120 -10.41 -4.84 6.35
C GLU A 120 -9.66 -5.76 5.38
N ALA A 121 -9.93 -5.55 4.10
CA ALA A 121 -9.25 -6.22 3.01
C ALA A 121 -8.92 -5.27 1.85
N SER A 122 -7.88 -5.65 1.09
CA SER A 122 -7.52 -4.97 -0.15
C SER A 122 -7.11 -5.96 -1.22
N TRP A 123 -7.49 -5.61 -2.44
CA TRP A 123 -7.06 -6.30 -3.64
C TRP A 123 -6.17 -5.36 -4.46
N ILE A 124 -4.95 -5.82 -4.67
CA ILE A 124 -3.87 -5.07 -5.27
C ILE A 124 -3.49 -5.72 -6.59
N VAL A 125 -3.38 -4.91 -7.63
CA VAL A 125 -2.86 -5.32 -8.95
C VAL A 125 -1.68 -4.43 -9.30
N HIS A 126 -0.58 -5.03 -9.74
CA HIS A 126 0.60 -4.26 -10.12
C HIS A 126 1.34 -4.85 -11.31
N THR A 127 2.29 -4.08 -11.83
CA THR A 127 3.11 -4.46 -12.98
C THR A 127 4.56 -4.79 -12.63
N ILE A 128 4.93 -4.65 -11.35
CA ILE A 128 6.31 -4.74 -10.86
C ILE A 128 6.74 -6.22 -10.70
N PRO A 129 7.68 -6.75 -11.50
CA PRO A 129 8.26 -8.08 -11.27
C PRO A 129 9.16 -8.10 -10.02
N GLY A 130 9.26 -9.24 -9.34
CA GLY A 130 10.09 -9.38 -8.15
C GLY A 130 9.57 -8.64 -6.92
N PHE A 131 8.27 -8.33 -6.87
CA PHE A 131 7.64 -7.51 -5.84
C PHE A 131 6.24 -8.03 -5.46
N PRO A 132 5.77 -7.80 -4.22
CA PRO A 132 6.56 -7.44 -3.05
C PRO A 132 7.35 -8.64 -2.52
N LYS A 133 8.46 -8.39 -1.83
CA LYS A 133 9.25 -9.44 -1.16
C LYS A 133 8.76 -9.61 0.28
N ALA A 134 8.12 -10.74 0.54
CA ALA A 134 7.49 -10.99 1.83
C ALA A 134 8.52 -11.04 2.97
N LEU A 135 8.19 -10.45 4.13
CA LEU A 135 8.95 -10.49 5.39
C LEU A 135 10.42 -10.04 5.29
N THR A 136 10.77 -9.19 4.31
CA THR A 136 12.15 -8.67 4.16
C THR A 136 12.23 -7.14 4.16
N GLY A 137 11.14 -6.47 4.55
CA GLY A 137 11.00 -5.03 4.45
C GLY A 137 10.66 -4.54 3.04
N TYR A 138 10.48 -3.23 2.91
CA TYR A 138 10.13 -2.61 1.64
C TYR A 138 11.33 -2.51 0.72
N VAL A 139 11.35 -3.33 -0.33
CA VAL A 139 12.39 -3.30 -1.36
C VAL A 139 11.73 -3.16 -2.73
N PHE A 140 11.87 -1.97 -3.33
CA PHE A 140 11.50 -1.79 -4.73
C PHE A 140 12.61 -2.37 -5.62
N PRO A 141 12.29 -3.24 -6.60
CA PRO A 141 13.31 -3.91 -7.41
C PRO A 141 14.17 -2.90 -8.20
N PRO A 142 15.51 -2.90 -8.04
CA PRO A 142 16.38 -1.92 -8.71
C PRO A 142 16.28 -1.95 -10.25
N ALA A 143 16.08 -3.13 -10.83
CA ALA A 143 15.90 -3.33 -12.28
C ALA A 143 14.64 -2.63 -12.83
N GLU A 144 13.70 -2.29 -11.96
CA GLU A 144 12.40 -1.70 -12.30
C GLU A 144 12.38 -0.18 -12.10
N ILE A 145 13.48 0.43 -11.63
CA ILE A 145 13.58 1.89 -11.46
C ILE A 145 13.47 2.63 -12.79
N GLN A 146 14.08 2.08 -13.84
CA GLN A 146 14.10 2.68 -15.18
C GLN A 146 12.77 2.56 -15.93
N LYS A 147 11.82 1.78 -15.41
CA LYS A 147 10.55 1.46 -16.07
C LYS A 147 9.38 2.16 -15.39
N GLY A 148 8.32 2.36 -16.17
CA GLY A 148 7.04 2.83 -15.65
C GLY A 148 6.24 1.67 -15.07
N HIS A 149 5.56 1.90 -13.95
CA HIS A 149 4.76 0.87 -13.30
C HIS A 149 3.41 1.39 -12.84
N LEU A 150 2.38 0.60 -13.09
CA LEU A 150 1.06 0.76 -12.54
C LEU A 150 0.91 -0.06 -11.26
N PHE A 151 0.24 0.53 -10.28
CA PHE A 151 -0.22 -0.08 -9.04
C PHE A 151 -1.66 0.36 -8.78
N ILE A 152 -2.57 -0.58 -8.63
CA ILE A 152 -3.98 -0.34 -8.31
C ILE A 152 -4.26 -1.04 -6.99
N CYS A 153 -4.89 -0.35 -6.06
CA CYS A 153 -5.39 -0.92 -4.82
C CYS A 153 -6.88 -0.61 -4.72
N LEU A 154 -7.67 -1.64 -4.43
CA LEU A 154 -9.09 -1.57 -4.12
C LEU A 154 -9.31 -2.04 -2.69
N THR A 155 -9.93 -1.21 -1.85
CA THR A 155 -10.44 -1.66 -0.55
C THR A 155 -11.72 -2.42 -0.83
N ILE A 156 -11.78 -3.66 -0.38
CA ILE A 156 -12.89 -4.58 -0.64
C ILE A 156 -13.43 -5.11 0.68
N LYS A 157 -14.66 -5.59 0.66
CA LYS A 157 -15.27 -6.25 1.81
C LYS A 157 -14.84 -7.71 1.85
N GLU A 158 -14.74 -8.30 3.04
CA GLU A 158 -14.45 -9.74 3.14
C GLU A 158 -15.53 -10.58 2.44
N SER A 159 -16.79 -10.13 2.48
CA SER A 159 -17.90 -10.81 1.80
C SER A 159 -17.80 -10.83 0.27
N GLU A 160 -16.87 -10.08 -0.32
CA GLU A 160 -16.63 -10.04 -1.76
C GLU A 160 -15.47 -10.96 -2.19
N ILE A 161 -14.86 -11.66 -1.23
CA ILE A 161 -13.76 -12.60 -1.41
C ILE A 161 -14.34 -14.02 -1.27
N ASP A 162 -14.78 -14.61 -2.39
CA ASP A 162 -15.24 -16.00 -2.46
C ASP A 162 -14.11 -17.02 -2.24
#